data_AF-C7P9P0-F1
#
_entry.id   AF-C7P9P0-F1
#
_cell.length_a   1.000
_cell.length_b   1.000
_cell.length_c   1.000
_cell.angle_alpha   90.00
_cell.angle_beta   90.00
_cell.angle_gamma   90.00
#
_symmetry.space_group_name_H-M   'P 1'
#
loop_
_entity.id
_entity.type
_entity.pdbx_description
1 polymer ?
#
loop_
_entity_poly.entity_id
_entity_poly.type
_entity_poly.pdbx_seq_one_letter_code
_entity_poly.pdbx_strand_id
1 'polypeptide(L)'
;MANGANEKTDFKLKLLKAVAFSIGMGAVFYYGAQQSVTFNEVVSAFASVPLLVIIVVELLDKAVDSMEVFNQLYSTYGGKSEYGKYAMTFIGMLIAFFGMLWLVSGTITLNVGSMSPANLVVAALLSLYILAPETGDDELILFAWLGATIATFGKYLTLIPHIPGLTT
;
A
#
# COMPACT_ATOMS: atom_id res chain seq x y z
N MET A 1 -34.69 -8.03 -12.97
CA MET A 1 -34.58 -7.63 -11.54
C MET A 1 -33.36 -8.30 -10.88
N ALA A 2 -32.14 -8.06 -11.38
CA ALA A 2 -30.91 -8.71 -10.90
C ALA A 2 -29.83 -7.73 -10.38
N ASN A 3 -30.12 -6.41 -10.32
CA ASN A 3 -29.13 -5.41 -9.88
C ASN A 3 -28.90 -5.36 -8.35
N GLY A 4 -29.90 -5.71 -7.54
CA GLY A 4 -29.81 -5.49 -6.08
C GLY A 4 -28.94 -6.48 -5.29
N ALA A 5 -28.59 -7.64 -5.86
CA ALA A 5 -27.74 -8.64 -5.19
C ALA A 5 -26.23 -8.35 -5.38
N ASN A 6 -25.85 -7.84 -6.55
CA ASN A 6 -24.47 -7.45 -6.83
C ASN A 6 -24.07 -6.20 -6.03
N GLU A 7 -24.96 -5.21 -5.96
CA GLU A 7 -24.73 -3.95 -5.23
C GLU A 7 -24.53 -4.16 -3.71
N LYS A 8 -25.31 -5.06 -3.10
CA LYS A 8 -25.15 -5.41 -1.67
C LYS A 8 -23.87 -6.18 -1.35
N THR A 9 -23.43 -7.04 -2.27
CA THR A 9 -22.21 -7.83 -2.11
C THR A 9 -20.98 -6.93 -2.23
N ASP A 10 -21.03 -5.98 -3.16
CA ASP A 10 -20.02 -4.93 -3.37
C ASP A 10 -19.91 -3.99 -2.16
N PHE A 11 -21.06 -3.52 -1.63
CA PHE A 11 -21.07 -2.69 -0.41
C PHE A 11 -20.42 -3.36 0.80
N LYS A 12 -20.70 -4.66 1.04
CA LYS A 12 -20.07 -5.40 2.16
C LYS A 12 -18.56 -5.54 1.99
N LEU A 13 -18.08 -5.70 0.76
CA LEU A 13 -16.65 -5.80 0.48
C LEU A 13 -15.95 -4.45 0.69
N LYS A 14 -16.56 -3.35 0.21
CA LYS A 14 -16.09 -1.99 0.46
C LYS A 14 -16.03 -1.68 1.96
N LEU A 15 -17.06 -2.07 2.71
CA LEU A 15 -17.08 -1.92 4.17
C LEU A 15 -15.94 -2.71 4.83
N LEU A 16 -15.67 -3.93 4.37
CA LEU A 16 -14.57 -4.74 4.89
C LEU A 16 -13.20 -4.09 4.61
N LYS A 17 -12.97 -3.58 3.38
CA LYS A 17 -11.75 -2.82 3.03
C LYS A 17 -11.61 -1.59 3.94
N ALA A 18 -12.68 -0.80 4.10
CA ALA A 18 -12.67 0.40 4.94
C ALA A 18 -12.36 0.11 6.41
N VAL A 19 -12.93 -0.96 6.99
CA VAL A 19 -12.65 -1.37 8.37
C VAL A 19 -11.19 -1.84 8.52
N ALA A 20 -10.71 -2.70 7.61
CA ALA A 20 -9.33 -3.18 7.63
C ALA A 20 -8.33 -2.02 7.48
N PHE A 21 -8.58 -1.11 6.56
CA PHE A 21 -7.78 0.10 6.36
C PHE A 21 -7.78 0.97 7.62
N SER A 22 -8.93 1.21 8.25
CA SER A 22 -9.04 2.03 9.46
C SER A 22 -8.29 1.44 10.65
N ILE A 23 -8.37 0.12 10.85
CA ILE A 23 -7.61 -0.59 11.89
C ILE A 23 -6.11 -0.48 11.62
N GLY A 24 -5.70 -0.71 10.37
CA GLY A 24 -4.31 -0.57 9.94
C GLY A 24 -3.77 0.83 10.19
N MET A 25 -4.51 1.86 9.76
CA MET A 25 -4.15 3.26 9.99
C MET A 25 -4.04 3.59 11.47
N GLY A 26 -4.98 3.09 12.29
CA GLY A 26 -4.93 3.24 13.75
C GLY A 26 -3.67 2.63 14.35
N ALA A 27 -3.25 1.45 13.90
CA ALA A 27 -2.02 0.81 14.34
C ALA A 27 -0.76 1.60 13.94
N VAL A 28 -0.72 2.12 12.70
CA VAL A 28 0.38 2.96 12.20
C VAL A 28 0.48 4.26 13.00
N PHE A 29 -0.65 4.93 13.26
CA PHE A 29 -0.68 6.15 14.05
C PHE A 29 -0.27 5.91 15.50
N TYR A 30 -0.75 4.83 16.11
CA TYR A 30 -0.32 4.43 17.45
C TYR A 30 1.19 4.20 17.52
N TYR A 31 1.74 3.43 16.56
CA TYR A 31 3.17 3.17 16.50
C TYR A 31 4.00 4.45 16.28
N GLY A 32 3.61 5.29 15.31
CA GLY A 32 4.27 6.56 15.02
C GLY A 32 4.28 7.49 16.23
N ALA A 33 3.17 7.56 16.97
CA ALA A 33 3.07 8.33 18.20
C ALA A 33 4.01 7.78 19.30
N GLN A 34 4.06 6.46 19.50
CA GLN A 34 4.96 5.83 20.48
C GLN A 34 6.43 6.07 20.18
N GLN A 35 6.79 6.10 18.90
CA GLN A 35 8.16 6.34 18.44
C GLN A 35 8.49 7.84 18.25
N SER A 36 7.56 8.74 18.60
CA SER A 36 7.71 10.20 18.44
C SER A 36 8.12 10.62 17.02
N VAL A 37 7.62 9.91 16.00
CA VAL A 37 7.94 10.18 14.61
C VAL A 37 7.41 11.56 14.24
N THR A 38 8.31 12.45 13.84
CA THR A 38 7.97 13.81 13.42
C THR A 38 7.51 13.83 11.97
N PHE A 39 6.70 14.84 11.62
CA PHE A 39 6.24 15.00 10.24
C PHE A 39 7.40 15.21 9.26
N ASN A 40 8.48 15.89 9.68
CA ASN A 40 9.66 16.07 8.85
C ASN A 40 10.37 14.75 8.54
N GLU A 41 10.44 13.82 9.50
CA GLU A 41 10.99 12.49 9.27
C GLU A 41 10.11 11.68 8.31
N VAL A 42 8.78 11.79 8.42
CA VAL A 42 7.85 11.18 7.47
C VAL A 42 8.09 11.73 6.06
N VAL A 43 8.13 13.05 5.89
CA VAL A 43 8.39 13.69 4.58
C VAL A 43 9.74 13.24 4.00
N SER A 44 10.79 13.21 4.82
CA SER A 44 12.11 12.76 4.39
C SER A 44 12.12 11.28 3.99
N ALA A 45 11.44 10.42 4.75
CA ALA A 45 11.31 9.00 4.44
C ALA A 45 10.43 8.75 3.21
N PHE A 46 9.40 9.56 2.99
CA PHE A 46 8.55 9.47 1.80
C PHE A 46 9.29 9.90 0.54
N ALA A 47 10.09 10.98 0.62
CA ALA A 47 10.92 11.46 -0.48
C ALA A 47 12.09 10.53 -0.83
N SER A 48 12.52 9.66 0.10
CA SER A 48 13.61 8.70 -0.14
C SER A 48 13.15 7.41 -0.82
N VAL A 49 11.84 7.22 -0.98
CA VAL A 49 11.29 6.11 -1.78
C VAL A 49 11.66 6.35 -3.24
N PRO A 50 12.30 5.39 -3.93
CA PRO A 50 12.62 5.55 -5.34
C PRO A 50 11.37 5.64 -6.21
N LEU A 51 11.41 6.46 -7.26
CA LEU A 51 10.27 6.67 -8.17
C LEU A 51 9.73 5.36 -8.75
N LEU A 52 10.61 4.42 -9.12
CA LEU A 52 10.18 3.10 -9.62
C LEU A 52 9.29 2.36 -8.62
N VAL A 53 9.57 2.44 -7.32
CA VAL A 53 8.74 1.80 -6.29
C VAL A 53 7.38 2.48 -6.20
N ILE A 54 7.32 3.81 -6.30
CA ILE A 54 6.05 4.54 -6.32
C ILE A 54 5.19 4.12 -7.51
N ILE A 55 5.77 4.02 -8.70
CA ILE A 55 5.07 3.54 -9.89
C ILE A 55 4.54 2.11 -9.68
N VAL A 56 5.33 1.22 -9.08
CA VAL A 56 4.91 -0.15 -8.76
C VAL A 56 3.76 -0.15 -7.75
N VAL A 57 3.80 0.69 -6.71
CA VAL A 57 2.70 0.83 -5.73
C VAL A 57 1.40 1.22 -6.45
N GLU A 58 1.45 2.23 -7.32
CA GLU A 58 0.29 2.71 -8.08
C GLU A 58 -0.27 1.62 -9.02
N LEU A 59 0.61 0.92 -9.75
CA LEU A 59 0.18 -0.17 -10.63
C LEU A 59 -0.46 -1.33 -9.85
N LEU A 60 0.06 -1.63 -8.66
CA LEU A 60 -0.49 -2.67 -7.80
C LEU A 60 -1.81 -2.26 -7.16
N ASP A 61 -1.97 -1.00 -6.76
CA ASP A 61 -3.26 -0.47 -6.27
C ASP A 61 -4.34 -0.60 -7.34
N LYS A 62 -4.04 -0.19 -8.59
CA LYS A 62 -4.93 -0.37 -9.75
C LYS A 62 -5.26 -1.85 -10.00
N ALA A 63 -4.28 -2.74 -9.87
CA ALA A 63 -4.48 -4.18 -10.04
C ALA A 63 -5.31 -4.82 -8.91
N VAL A 64 -5.17 -4.32 -7.68
CA VAL A 64 -5.94 -4.79 -6.51
C VAL A 64 -7.37 -4.27 -6.54
N ASP A 65 -7.58 -3.04 -6.99
CA ASP A 65 -8.92 -2.46 -7.12
C ASP A 65 -9.70 -2.99 -8.33
N SER A 66 -8.97 -3.53 -9.32
CA SER A 66 -9.54 -4.37 -10.38
C SER A 66 -10.06 -5.68 -9.78
N MET A 67 -11.29 -5.62 -9.23
CA MET A 67 -12.03 -6.69 -8.57
C MET A 67 -12.07 -8.02 -9.37
N GLU A 68 -11.76 -7.96 -10.65
CA GLU A 68 -11.57 -9.08 -11.58
C GLU A 68 -10.45 -10.04 -11.17
N VAL A 69 -9.30 -9.56 -10.67
CA VAL A 69 -8.18 -10.41 -10.22
C VAL A 69 -8.59 -11.27 -9.03
N PHE A 70 -9.29 -10.68 -8.06
CA PHE A 70 -9.81 -11.40 -6.89
C PHE A 70 -10.97 -12.34 -7.25
N ASN A 71 -11.88 -11.90 -8.13
CA ASN A 71 -12.95 -12.75 -8.63
C ASN A 71 -12.41 -13.94 -9.44
N GLN A 72 -11.30 -13.77 -10.17
CA GLN A 72 -10.64 -14.82 -10.94
C GLN A 72 -9.86 -15.81 -10.05
N LEU A 73 -9.17 -15.32 -9.01
CA LEU A 73 -8.57 -16.19 -7.99
C LEU A 73 -9.62 -17.01 -7.26
N TYR A 74 -10.76 -16.38 -6.90
CA TYR A 74 -11.86 -17.05 -6.26
C TYR A 74 -12.57 -18.05 -7.18
N SER A 75 -12.81 -17.72 -8.45
CA SER A 75 -13.44 -18.66 -9.41
C SER A 75 -12.55 -19.87 -9.71
N THR A 76 -11.22 -19.72 -9.57
CA THR A 76 -10.24 -20.78 -9.83
C THR A 76 -10.01 -21.69 -8.62
N TYR A 77 -10.07 -21.17 -7.39
CA TYR A 77 -9.68 -21.91 -6.17
C TYR A 77 -10.72 -21.95 -5.04
N GLY A 78 -11.77 -21.13 -5.10
CA GLY A 78 -12.80 -21.01 -4.08
C GLY A 78 -14.08 -21.78 -4.45
N GLY A 79 -14.45 -22.77 -3.62
CA GLY A 79 -15.78 -23.38 -3.70
C GLY A 79 -16.90 -22.34 -3.62
N LYS A 80 -18.08 -22.66 -4.18
CA LYS A 80 -19.23 -21.76 -4.45
C LYS A 80 -19.88 -21.03 -3.24
N SER A 81 -19.23 -20.92 -2.08
CA SER A 81 -19.80 -20.30 -0.87
C SER A 81 -19.42 -18.82 -0.73
N GLU A 82 -20.40 -17.95 -0.49
CA GLU A 82 -20.16 -16.50 -0.34
C GLU A 82 -19.12 -16.17 0.76
N TYR A 83 -19.06 -16.96 1.83
CA TYR A 83 -18.06 -16.81 2.89
C TYR A 83 -16.63 -17.09 2.41
N GLY A 84 -16.45 -18.05 1.50
CA GLY A 84 -15.15 -18.36 0.90
C GLY A 84 -14.60 -17.20 0.07
N LYS A 85 -15.48 -16.42 -0.58
CA LYS A 85 -15.11 -15.25 -1.36
C LYS A 85 -14.47 -14.18 -0.48
N TYR A 86 -15.13 -13.80 0.60
CA TYR A 86 -14.63 -12.79 1.52
C TYR A 86 -13.33 -13.22 2.22
N ALA A 87 -13.22 -14.49 2.62
CA ALA A 87 -12.01 -15.02 3.24
C ALA A 87 -10.80 -14.98 2.28
N MET A 88 -10.98 -15.40 1.02
CA MET A 88 -9.91 -15.37 0.02
C MET A 88 -9.49 -13.94 -0.35
N THR A 89 -10.46 -13.02 -0.50
CA THR A 89 -10.14 -11.61 -0.73
C THR A 89 -9.36 -11.01 0.44
N PHE A 90 -9.77 -11.31 1.67
CA PHE A 90 -9.05 -10.85 2.86
C PHE A 90 -7.62 -11.40 2.94
N ILE A 91 -7.41 -12.69 2.62
CA ILE A 91 -6.06 -13.29 2.57
C ILE A 91 -5.20 -12.64 1.49
N GLY A 92 -5.74 -12.44 0.28
CA GLY A 92 -5.00 -11.79 -0.80
C GLY A 92 -4.64 -10.34 -0.47
N MET A 93 -5.54 -9.61 0.20
CA MET A 93 -5.26 -8.28 0.74
C MET A 93 -4.10 -8.30 1.75
N LEU A 94 -4.10 -9.25 2.70
CA LEU A 94 -3.00 -9.38 3.66
C LEU A 94 -1.67 -9.69 2.98
N ILE A 95 -1.66 -10.59 1.99
CA ILE A 95 -0.44 -10.93 1.22
C ILE A 95 0.06 -9.70 0.46
N ALA A 96 -0.82 -8.97 -0.22
CA ALA A 96 -0.46 -7.73 -0.92
C ALA A 96 0.12 -6.69 0.06
N PHE A 97 -0.54 -6.50 1.21
CA PHE A 97 -0.07 -5.59 2.26
C PHE A 97 1.33 -5.96 2.77
N PHE A 98 1.54 -7.21 3.22
CA PHE A 98 2.82 -7.63 3.78
C PHE A 98 3.93 -7.70 2.72
N GLY A 99 3.60 -8.11 1.50
CA GLY A 99 4.53 -8.12 0.38
C GLY A 99 5.02 -6.71 0.05
N MET A 100 4.11 -5.73 0.04
CA MET A 100 4.45 -4.33 -0.20
C MET A 100 5.18 -3.69 0.96
N LEU A 101 4.81 -4.04 2.19
CA LEU A 101 5.53 -3.58 3.38
C LEU A 101 6.98 -4.05 3.31
N TRP A 102 7.22 -5.31 2.94
CA TRP A 102 8.57 -5.84 2.76
C TRP A 102 9.32 -5.16 1.63
N LEU A 103 8.70 -4.97 0.46
CA LEU A 103 9.33 -4.32 -0.71
C LEU A 103 9.72 -2.86 -0.43
N VAL A 104 8.79 -2.08 0.12
CA VAL A 104 8.98 -0.65 0.39
C VAL A 104 9.96 -0.46 1.54
N SER A 105 9.79 -1.20 2.64
CA SER A 105 10.69 -1.10 3.80
C SER A 105 12.11 -1.56 3.48
N GLY A 106 12.26 -2.63 2.67
CA GLY A 106 13.54 -3.06 2.13
C GLY A 106 14.17 -1.98 1.27
N THR A 107 13.43 -1.41 0.32
CA THR A 107 13.96 -0.36 -0.57
C THR A 107 14.41 0.89 0.19
N ILE A 108 13.60 1.36 1.15
CA ILE A 108 13.98 2.51 1.97
C ILE A 108 15.23 2.18 2.79
N THR A 109 15.30 0.99 3.39
CA THR A 109 16.48 0.54 4.16
C THR A 109 17.73 0.49 3.28
N LEU A 110 17.62 0.06 2.03
CA LEU A 110 18.73 0.04 1.08
C LEU A 110 19.19 1.45 0.69
N ASN A 111 18.28 2.43 0.65
CA ASN A 111 18.61 3.82 0.35
C ASN A 111 19.29 4.54 1.54
N VAL A 112 18.78 4.31 2.76
CA VAL A 112 19.24 5.04 3.97
C VAL A 112 20.17 4.24 4.90
N GLY A 113 20.49 2.98 4.57
CA GLY A 113 21.39 2.10 5.31
C GLY A 113 20.88 1.61 6.68
N SER A 114 19.75 2.11 7.18
CA SER A 114 19.14 1.69 8.44
C SER A 114 17.62 1.88 8.45
N MET A 115 16.88 1.02 9.14
CA MET A 115 15.42 1.14 9.25
C MET A 115 15.05 2.05 10.43
N SER A 116 14.73 3.31 10.15
CA SER A 116 14.20 4.23 11.16
C SER A 116 12.71 3.99 11.43
N PRO A 117 12.17 4.40 12.58
CA PRO A 117 10.73 4.33 12.84
C PRO A 117 9.88 5.06 11.79
N ALA A 118 10.37 6.17 11.25
CA ALA A 118 9.69 6.91 10.17
C ALA A 118 9.62 6.11 8.86
N ASN A 119 10.67 5.34 8.53
CA ASN A 119 10.69 4.48 7.35
C ASN A 119 9.62 3.38 7.46
N LEU A 120 9.45 2.82 8.66
CA LEU A 120 8.39 1.84 8.93
C LEU A 120 6.99 2.45 8.81
N VAL A 121 6.81 3.67 9.33
CA VAL A 121 5.54 4.40 9.18
C VAL A 121 5.23 4.64 7.71
N VAL A 122 6.18 5.16 6.92
CA VAL A 122 5.99 5.40 5.48
C VAL A 122 5.74 4.11 4.72
N ALA A 123 6.51 3.06 4.98
CA ALA A 123 6.29 1.76 4.34
C ALA A 123 4.91 1.19 4.67
N ALA A 124 4.46 1.33 5.91
CA ALA A 124 3.11 0.91 6.32
C ALA A 124 2.02 1.76 5.67
N LEU A 125 2.18 3.09 5.56
CA LEU A 125 1.23 3.97 4.89
C LEU A 125 1.10 3.62 3.40
N LEU A 126 2.23 3.43 2.70
CA LEU A 126 2.24 3.04 1.28
C LEU A 126 1.63 1.65 1.06
N SER A 127 1.82 0.74 2.00
CA SER A 127 1.26 -0.62 1.90
C SER A 127 -0.23 -0.64 2.24
N LEU A 128 -0.66 0.17 3.22
CA LEU A 128 -2.07 0.33 3.58
C LEU A 128 -2.85 1.02 2.46
N TYR A 129 -2.23 1.91 1.69
CA TYR A 129 -2.86 2.59 0.57
C TYR A 129 -3.53 1.61 -0.40
N ILE A 130 -2.89 0.47 -0.69
CA ILE A 130 -3.44 -0.58 -1.56
C ILE A 130 -4.73 -1.22 -1.00
N LEU A 131 -4.95 -1.10 0.30
CA LEU A 131 -6.16 -1.58 0.97
C LEU A 131 -7.25 -0.52 1.04
N ALA A 132 -6.97 0.72 0.65
CA ALA A 132 -7.94 1.78 0.67
C ALA A 132 -9.10 1.45 -0.31
N PRO A 133 -10.33 1.84 0.03
CA PRO A 133 -11.47 1.64 -0.87
C PRO A 133 -11.42 2.65 -2.01
N GLU A 134 -11.59 2.18 -3.25
CA GLU A 134 -11.79 3.01 -4.45
C GLU A 134 -10.61 3.96 -4.76
N THR A 135 -9.38 3.54 -4.49
CA THR A 135 -8.16 4.35 -4.73
C THR A 135 -7.51 4.13 -6.08
N GLY A 136 -7.93 3.13 -6.86
CA GLY A 136 -7.31 2.78 -8.14
C GLY A 136 -7.52 3.79 -9.28
N ASP A 137 -8.31 4.84 -9.09
CA ASP A 137 -8.64 5.79 -10.16
C ASP A 137 -7.61 6.92 -10.30
N ASP A 138 -6.98 7.36 -9.20
CA ASP A 138 -6.11 8.55 -9.16
C ASP A 138 -4.69 8.22 -8.63
N GLU A 139 -3.65 8.86 -9.19
CA GLU A 139 -2.26 8.67 -8.75
C GLU A 139 -1.90 9.48 -7.48
N LEU A 140 -2.65 9.28 -6.39
CA LEU A 140 -2.50 10.05 -5.15
C LEU A 140 -1.14 9.87 -4.49
N ILE A 141 -0.56 8.66 -4.54
CA ILE A 141 0.75 8.38 -3.94
C ILE A 141 1.85 9.06 -4.75
N LEU A 142 1.75 9.07 -6.07
CA LEU A 142 2.67 9.81 -6.94
C LEU A 142 2.66 11.31 -6.61
N PHE A 143 1.48 11.92 -6.44
CA PHE A 143 1.38 13.33 -6.09
C PHE A 143 1.94 13.63 -4.69
N ALA A 144 1.66 12.76 -3.71
CA ALA A 144 2.24 12.87 -2.37
C ALA A 144 3.77 12.76 -2.40
N TRP A 145 4.30 11.86 -3.23
CA TRP A 145 5.75 11.66 -3.39
C TRP A 145 6.43 12.86 -4.06
N LEU A 146 5.80 13.45 -5.08
CA LEU A 146 6.27 14.69 -5.69
C LEU A 146 6.28 15.82 -4.67
N GLY A 147 5.23 15.97 -3.86
CA GLY A 147 5.17 16.95 -2.78
C GLY A 147 6.31 16.78 -1.77
N ALA A 148 6.57 15.55 -1.33
CA ALA A 148 7.69 15.24 -0.42
C ALA A 148 9.06 15.53 -1.05
N THR A 149 9.22 15.20 -2.34
CA THR A 149 10.45 15.49 -3.11
C THR A 149 10.68 16.99 -3.21
N ILE A 150 9.64 17.77 -3.51
CA ILE A 150 9.72 19.24 -3.57
C ILE A 150 10.05 19.82 -2.18
N ALA A 151 9.38 19.35 -1.13
CA ALA A 151 9.61 19.81 0.24
C ALA A 151 11.04 19.53 0.74
N THR A 152 11.69 18.50 0.20
CA THR A 152 13.09 18.14 0.49
C THR A 152 14.07 18.72 -0.54
N PHE A 153 13.61 19.57 -1.45
CA PHE A 153 14.41 20.16 -2.54
C PHE A 153 15.14 19.11 -3.40
N GLY A 154 14.53 17.94 -3.57
CA GLY A 154 15.10 16.83 -4.33
C GLY A 154 16.29 16.15 -3.66
N LYS A 155 16.59 16.43 -2.39
CA LYS A 155 17.77 15.90 -1.68
C LYS A 155 17.86 14.38 -1.70
N TYR A 156 16.72 13.68 -1.70
CA TYR A 156 16.65 12.22 -1.65
C TYR A 156 16.17 11.59 -2.96
N LEU A 157 16.05 12.39 -4.03
CA LEU A 157 15.50 11.94 -5.30
C LEU A 157 16.32 10.77 -5.86
N THR A 158 15.67 9.62 -5.91
CA THR A 158 16.22 8.39 -6.47
C THR A 158 15.24 7.84 -7.48
N LEU A 159 15.67 7.55 -8.71
CA LEU A 159 14.76 7.04 -9.74
C LEU A 159 14.59 5.52 -9.64
N ILE A 160 15.70 4.81 -9.49
CA ILE A 160 15.77 3.34 -9.43
C ILE A 160 16.41 2.95 -8.11
N PRO A 161 15.86 1.98 -7.36
CA PRO A 161 16.46 1.52 -6.12
C PRO A 161 17.88 1.01 -6.34
N HIS A 162 18.79 1.35 -5.43
CA HIS A 162 20.12 0.73 -5.40
C HIS A 162 19.97 -0.74 -4.99
N ILE A 163 20.46 -1.65 -5.84
CA ILE A 163 20.47 -3.08 -5.55
C ILE A 163 21.87 -3.45 -5.04
N PRO A 164 22.04 -3.82 -3.76
CA PRO A 164 23.33 -4.23 -3.23
C PRO A 164 23.90 -5.40 -4.04
N GLY A 165 25.14 -5.26 -4.51
CA GLY A 165 25.82 -6.28 -5.32
C GLY A 165 25.68 -6.11 -6.83
N LEU A 166 24.82 -5.19 -7.31
CA LEU A 166 24.81 -4.70 -8.69
C LEU A 166 25.42 -3.30 -8.71
N THR A 167 26.74 -3.23 -8.60
CA THR A 167 27.46 -1.98 -8.87
C THR A 167 27.37 -1.70 -10.36
N THR A 168 26.80 -0.55 -10.73
CA THR A 168 27.19 0.14 -11.96
C THR A 168 28.07 1.31 -11.57
#